data_AF-A0A2G3LCL4-F1
#
_entry.id   AF-A0A2G3LCL4-F1
#
_cell.length_a   1.000
_cell.length_b   1.000
_cell.length_c   1.000
_cell.angle_alpha   90.00
_cell.angle_beta   90.00
_cell.angle_gamma   90.00
#
_symmetry.space_group_name_H-M   'P 1'
#
loop_
_entity.id
_entity.type
_entity.pdbx_description
1 polymer ?
#
loop_
_entity_poly.entity_id
_entity_poly.type
_entity_poly.pdbx_seq_one_letter_code
_entity_poly.pdbx_strand_id
1 'polypeptide(L)'
;MDKQLIDQIIAAANSDARLHAAQQRAAVALDLDDAQPPLLNGCAATLSALLISVGVDIPLTLGAGHLAQRLGGSGGQSRRWQRIGVGEQQAGDVGVTYDLKSPPGADHIYLVAERLDADAMRIADNQQAQTHIRHASGNGKTPTEYFLRPSGPDIAAVPLTVSALPLPAHLPAQVPAQLQETILEIAAHSELARYDWPGRGVAPAGYIKGMALAFAKAYHNWLENDATTVRMAAATHGNDDNDALDWYAGQFAALGMQNDKDGADTLRHLYVLLTGLGMRESSGRYCEGRDKDAHNTAANTAEAGLFQSSYNLIGKSALMQQIFTSYAGSTELLSVFQEGVHCKPADLENHGSEKNGLAFQQLSKSCPAFAVELAALGLRLRRRLWGPINGKTAELRFECDWMLLQVQHAVKQSMQ
;
A
#
# COMPACT_ATOMS: atom_id res chain seq x y z
N MET A 1 -16.90 -5.18 12.09
CA MET A 1 -15.79 -5.50 11.17
C MET A 1 -14.47 -5.32 11.90
N ASP A 2 -14.26 -4.19 12.57
CA ASP A 2 -12.98 -3.86 13.19
C ASP A 2 -12.56 -4.77 14.37
N LYS A 3 -13.48 -5.52 14.98
CA LYS A 3 -13.14 -6.54 15.99
C LYS A 3 -12.08 -7.55 15.48
N GLN A 4 -12.11 -7.88 14.19
CA GLN A 4 -11.13 -8.79 13.57
C GLN A 4 -9.73 -8.16 13.44
N LEU A 5 -9.63 -6.83 13.52
CA LEU A 5 -8.39 -6.09 13.41
C LEU A 5 -7.68 -5.86 14.76
N ILE A 6 -8.27 -6.33 15.87
CA ILE A 6 -7.78 -6.01 17.23
C ILE A 6 -6.31 -6.38 17.43
N ASP A 7 -5.89 -7.55 16.94
CA ASP A 7 -4.50 -8.00 17.07
C ASP A 7 -3.55 -7.11 16.27
N GLN A 8 -3.97 -6.65 15.08
CA GLN A 8 -3.16 -5.74 14.27
C GLN A 8 -3.10 -4.34 14.89
N ILE A 9 -4.19 -3.86 15.48
CA ILE A 9 -4.25 -2.60 16.22
C ILE A 9 -3.26 -2.65 17.40
N ILE A 10 -3.28 -3.73 18.19
CA ILE A 10 -2.35 -3.92 19.31
C ILE A 10 -0.90 -4.00 18.82
N ALA A 11 -0.64 -4.74 17.74
CA ALA A 11 0.69 -4.86 17.17
C ALA A 11 1.23 -3.52 16.65
N ALA A 12 0.37 -2.69 16.03
CA ALA A 12 0.75 -1.35 15.60
C ALA A 12 1.05 -0.41 16.77
N ALA A 13 0.27 -0.47 17.85
CA ALA A 13 0.53 0.29 19.07
C ALA A 13 1.90 0.00 19.68
N ASN A 14 2.35 -1.27 19.59
CA ASN A 14 3.61 -1.75 20.14
C ASN A 14 4.79 -1.70 19.16
N SER A 15 4.61 -1.11 17.97
CA SER A 15 5.66 -0.97 16.97
C SER A 15 6.17 0.47 16.93
N ASP A 16 7.39 0.69 17.43
CA ASP A 16 8.04 2.01 17.40
C ASP A 16 8.07 2.60 15.99
N ALA A 17 8.36 1.77 14.97
CA ALA A 17 8.37 2.20 13.57
C ALA A 17 6.99 2.68 13.09
N ARG A 18 5.92 1.96 13.41
CA ARG A 18 4.56 2.35 13.01
C ARG A 18 4.04 3.55 13.80
N LEU A 19 4.36 3.64 15.10
CA LEU A 19 4.03 4.80 15.92
C LEU A 19 4.75 6.06 15.40
N HIS A 20 6.05 5.96 15.12
CA HIS A 20 6.82 7.05 14.55
C HIS A 20 6.26 7.49 13.19
N ALA A 21 5.93 6.55 12.29
CA ALA A 21 5.31 6.86 11.01
C ALA A 21 3.93 7.53 11.17
N ALA A 22 3.13 7.10 12.15
CA ALA A 22 1.85 7.74 12.45
C ALA A 22 2.02 9.16 13.02
N GLN A 23 3.07 9.41 13.80
CA GLN A 23 3.42 10.73 14.32
C GLN A 23 3.91 11.66 13.22
N GLN A 24 4.77 11.20 12.31
CA GLN A 24 5.20 11.98 11.15
C GLN A 24 4.01 12.42 10.29
N ARG A 25 3.05 11.52 10.05
CA ARG A 25 1.80 11.87 9.33
C ARG A 25 0.95 12.88 10.06
N ALA A 26 0.87 12.75 11.38
CA ALA A 26 0.18 13.73 12.22
C ALA A 26 0.84 15.11 12.14
N ALA A 27 2.17 15.16 12.10
CA ALA A 27 2.94 16.39 11.96
C ALA A 27 2.65 17.08 10.62
N VAL A 28 2.68 16.34 9.51
CA VAL A 28 2.30 16.85 8.18
C VAL A 28 0.87 17.38 8.16
N ALA A 29 -0.09 16.64 8.74
CA ALA A 29 -1.49 17.06 8.77
C ALA A 29 -1.76 18.29 9.67
N LEU A 30 -0.79 18.68 10.47
CA LEU A 30 -0.82 19.85 11.34
C LEU A 30 0.07 21.00 10.83
N ASP A 31 0.65 20.87 9.63
CA ASP A 31 1.64 21.79 9.07
C ASP A 31 2.86 22.00 10.01
N LEU A 32 3.32 20.91 10.63
CA LEU A 32 4.46 20.87 11.55
C LEU A 32 5.61 20.07 10.94
N ASP A 33 6.14 20.50 9.79
CA ASP A 33 7.21 19.81 9.07
C ASP A 33 8.38 19.42 9.99
N ASP A 34 8.82 18.16 9.91
CA ASP A 34 9.90 17.54 10.70
C ASP A 34 9.72 17.56 12.24
N ALA A 35 8.53 17.91 12.75
CA ALA A 35 8.29 17.95 14.18
C ALA A 35 8.36 16.55 14.82
N GLN A 36 9.03 16.48 15.97
CA GLN A 36 9.07 15.29 16.81
C GLN A 36 8.07 15.41 17.96
N PRO A 37 7.58 14.29 18.53
CA PRO A 37 6.76 14.32 19.72
C PRO A 37 7.42 15.11 20.87
N PRO A 38 6.64 15.87 21.67
CA PRO A 38 5.19 15.94 21.65
C PRO A 38 4.63 16.81 20.50
N LEU A 39 3.69 16.27 19.73
CA LEU A 39 2.99 17.03 18.69
C LEU A 39 1.78 17.74 19.29
N LEU A 40 1.82 19.06 19.43
CA LEU A 40 0.68 19.81 19.97
C LEU A 40 -0.57 19.56 19.11
N ASN A 41 -1.70 19.19 19.75
CA ASN A 41 -2.96 18.82 19.10
C ASN A 41 -2.90 17.61 18.14
N GLY A 42 -1.82 16.82 18.18
CA GLY A 42 -1.62 15.66 17.30
C GLY A 42 -2.31 14.37 17.72
N CYS A 43 -2.96 14.29 18.87
CA CYS A 43 -3.47 13.03 19.45
C CYS A 43 -4.41 12.27 18.50
N ALA A 44 -5.42 12.94 17.94
CA ALA A 44 -6.35 12.34 17.00
C ALA A 44 -5.71 12.02 15.64
N ALA A 45 -4.82 12.89 15.15
CA ALA A 45 -4.14 12.69 13.88
C ALA A 45 -3.21 11.46 13.95
N THR A 46 -2.43 11.34 15.03
CA THR A 46 -1.55 10.19 15.27
C THR A 46 -2.37 8.90 15.42
N LEU A 47 -3.42 8.92 16.24
CA LEU A 47 -4.24 7.73 16.44
C LEU A 47 -4.96 7.30 15.15
N SER A 48 -5.56 8.24 14.41
CA SER A 48 -6.22 7.91 13.15
C SER A 48 -5.22 7.39 12.11
N ALA A 49 -4.03 7.98 11.98
CA ALA A 49 -2.98 7.47 11.11
C ALA A 49 -2.56 6.03 11.46
N LEU A 50 -2.45 5.71 12.75
CA LEU A 50 -2.12 4.37 13.23
C LEU A 50 -3.23 3.36 12.91
N LEU A 51 -4.48 3.73 13.13
CA LEU A 51 -5.64 2.88 12.83
C LEU A 51 -5.79 2.63 11.31
N ILE A 52 -5.55 3.65 10.47
CA ILE A 52 -5.60 3.49 9.02
C ILE A 52 -4.47 2.57 8.55
N SER A 53 -3.28 2.64 9.13
CA SER A 53 -2.15 1.76 8.77
C SER A 53 -2.44 0.27 8.97
N VAL A 54 -3.45 -0.08 9.76
CA VAL A 54 -3.90 -1.47 9.99
C VAL A 54 -5.25 -1.77 9.34
N GLY A 55 -5.71 -0.90 8.44
CA GLY A 55 -6.90 -1.12 7.63
C GLY A 55 -8.23 -0.73 8.28
N VAL A 56 -8.22 -0.01 9.42
CA VAL A 56 -9.45 0.59 9.94
C VAL A 56 -9.88 1.72 9.02
N ASP A 57 -11.06 1.58 8.44
CA ASP A 57 -11.63 2.51 7.45
C ASP A 57 -12.16 3.78 8.13
N ILE A 58 -11.25 4.71 8.42
CA ILE A 58 -11.54 6.06 8.91
C ILE A 58 -10.71 7.07 8.14
N PRO A 59 -11.18 8.31 7.96
CA PRO A 59 -10.30 9.36 7.47
C PRO A 59 -9.30 9.79 8.54
N LEU A 60 -8.17 10.34 8.11
CA LEU A 60 -7.28 11.07 8.99
C LEU A 60 -8.08 12.19 9.68
N THR A 61 -8.11 12.19 11.01
CA THR A 61 -9.02 13.01 11.78
C THR A 61 -8.27 13.88 12.76
N LEU A 62 -8.53 15.19 12.71
CA LEU A 62 -8.08 16.16 13.69
C LEU A 62 -9.14 16.33 14.80
N GLY A 63 -8.69 16.56 16.03
CA GLY A 63 -9.54 16.74 17.20
C GLY A 63 -9.99 15.43 17.85
N ALA A 64 -9.69 15.27 19.15
CA ALA A 64 -10.01 14.06 19.91
C ALA A 64 -11.50 13.74 19.92
N GLY A 65 -12.37 14.73 20.10
CA GLY A 65 -13.83 14.55 20.07
C GLY A 65 -14.37 14.08 18.72
N HIS A 66 -13.81 14.56 17.61
CA HIS A 66 -14.22 14.11 16.28
C HIS A 66 -13.85 12.64 16.04
N LEU A 67 -12.63 12.25 16.42
CA LEU A 67 -12.21 10.86 16.28
C LEU A 67 -13.01 9.94 17.20
N ALA A 68 -13.26 10.35 18.46
CA ALA A 68 -14.10 9.60 19.38
C ALA A 68 -15.52 9.40 18.83
N GLN A 69 -16.11 10.43 18.20
CA GLN A 69 -17.43 10.34 17.56
C GLN A 69 -17.44 9.42 16.33
N ARG A 70 -16.37 9.42 15.54
CA ARG A 70 -16.21 8.49 14.41
C ARG A 70 -16.01 7.04 14.86
N LEU A 71 -15.37 6.82 16.00
CA LEU A 71 -15.18 5.47 16.52
C LEU A 71 -16.44 4.95 17.22
N GLY A 72 -16.98 5.69 18.20
CA GLY A 72 -18.05 5.20 19.09
C GLY A 72 -19.40 5.91 19.00
N GLY A 73 -19.56 6.91 18.12
CA GLY A 73 -20.81 7.66 17.99
C GLY A 73 -21.98 6.85 17.40
N SER A 74 -23.14 7.50 17.25
CA SER A 74 -24.36 6.87 16.71
C SER A 74 -24.66 7.24 15.25
N GLY A 75 -23.91 8.17 14.66
CA GLY A 75 -24.13 8.66 13.29
C GLY A 75 -23.71 7.67 12.19
N GLY A 76 -24.12 7.92 10.94
CA GLY A 76 -23.79 7.06 9.80
C GLY A 76 -22.29 6.97 9.46
N GLN A 77 -21.49 7.92 9.94
CA GLN A 77 -20.02 7.95 9.82
C GLN A 77 -19.31 7.27 11.01
N SER A 78 -20.07 6.71 11.96
CA SER A 78 -19.52 6.03 13.13
C SER A 78 -19.25 4.55 12.86
N ARG A 79 -18.15 4.05 13.43
CA ARG A 79 -17.76 2.64 13.43
C ARG A 79 -18.42 1.84 14.56
N ARG A 80 -19.20 2.51 15.41
CA ARG A 80 -20.01 1.92 16.49
C ARG A 80 -19.20 1.08 17.49
N TRP A 81 -17.94 1.43 17.71
CA TRP A 81 -17.10 0.83 18.74
C TRP A 81 -17.81 0.92 20.09
N GLN A 82 -17.71 -0.17 20.85
CA GLN A 82 -18.40 -0.29 22.13
C GLN A 82 -17.76 0.65 23.14
N ARG A 83 -18.58 1.42 23.87
CA ARG A 83 -18.11 2.20 25.02
C ARG A 83 -17.86 1.27 26.20
N ILE A 84 -16.66 1.33 26.77
CA ILE A 84 -16.18 0.53 27.89
C ILE A 84 -15.90 1.44 29.08
N GLY A 85 -16.22 0.96 30.29
CA GLY A 85 -16.00 1.70 31.52
C GLY A 85 -14.53 1.78 31.92
N VAL A 86 -14.17 2.79 32.70
CA VAL A 86 -12.85 2.87 33.33
C VAL A 86 -12.69 1.72 34.33
N GLY A 87 -11.54 1.05 34.29
CA GLY A 87 -11.26 -0.18 35.04
C GLY A 87 -11.49 -1.47 34.22
N GLU A 88 -12.14 -1.38 33.07
CA GLU A 88 -12.43 -2.51 32.17
C GLU A 88 -11.61 -2.49 30.87
N GLN A 89 -10.69 -1.53 30.74
CA GLN A 89 -9.85 -1.39 29.56
C GLN A 89 -9.00 -2.63 29.30
N GLN A 90 -8.62 -2.83 28.05
CA GLN A 90 -7.66 -3.84 27.62
C GLN A 90 -6.78 -3.30 26.48
N ALA A 91 -5.77 -4.06 26.07
CA ALA A 91 -4.99 -3.75 24.88
C ALA A 91 -5.90 -3.65 23.64
N GLY A 92 -5.67 -2.62 22.83
CA GLY A 92 -6.45 -2.31 21.63
C GLY A 92 -7.67 -1.40 21.87
N ASP A 93 -7.99 -1.09 23.13
CA ASP A 93 -8.99 -0.07 23.44
C ASP A 93 -8.44 1.34 23.20
N VAL A 94 -9.32 2.27 22.82
CA VAL A 94 -9.00 3.69 22.68
C VAL A 94 -9.52 4.45 23.89
N GLY A 95 -8.62 5.06 24.67
CA GLY A 95 -8.98 5.91 25.80
C GLY A 95 -9.33 7.32 25.34
N VAL A 96 -10.45 7.85 25.83
CA VAL A 96 -10.91 9.22 25.58
C VAL A 96 -10.94 9.97 26.90
N THR A 97 -10.17 11.05 26.99
CA THR A 97 -10.20 11.95 28.15
C THR A 97 -11.15 13.09 27.88
N TYR A 98 -11.62 13.75 28.94
CA TYR A 98 -12.64 14.79 28.82
C TYR A 98 -12.27 15.98 29.71
N ASP A 99 -12.06 17.15 29.11
CA ASP A 99 -11.86 18.40 29.85
C ASP A 99 -13.23 19.10 30.03
N LEU A 100 -13.48 19.57 31.25
CA LEU A 100 -14.68 20.35 31.59
C LEU A 100 -14.47 21.86 31.39
N LYS A 101 -13.27 22.30 31.03
CA LYS A 101 -13.00 23.69 30.63
C LYS A 101 -13.78 24.04 29.37
N SER A 102 -14.22 25.29 29.27
CA SER A 102 -15.11 25.74 28.19
C SER A 102 -14.39 25.86 26.83
N PRO A 103 -14.91 25.27 25.74
CA PRO A 103 -16.07 24.37 25.70
C PRO A 103 -15.71 22.95 26.20
N PRO A 104 -16.55 22.34 27.06
CA PRO A 104 -16.30 21.00 27.56
C PRO A 104 -16.28 19.99 26.41
N GLY A 105 -15.33 19.06 26.44
CA GLY A 105 -15.15 18.11 25.35
C GLY A 105 -13.96 17.18 25.53
N ALA A 106 -13.85 16.22 24.62
CA ALA A 106 -12.69 15.35 24.60
C ALA A 106 -11.43 16.13 24.21
N ASP A 107 -10.44 16.16 25.09
CA ASP A 107 -9.21 16.94 24.98
C ASP A 107 -7.99 16.08 24.58
N HIS A 108 -8.01 14.78 24.88
CA HIS A 108 -6.98 13.83 24.48
C HIS A 108 -7.57 12.47 24.14
N ILE A 109 -6.90 11.77 23.22
CA ILE A 109 -7.27 10.43 22.77
C ILE A 109 -6.01 9.61 22.53
N TYR A 110 -6.02 8.34 22.92
CA TYR A 110 -4.83 7.48 22.86
C TYR A 110 -5.22 6.00 22.70
N LEU A 111 -4.29 5.18 22.23
CA LEU A 111 -4.47 3.73 22.09
C LEU A 111 -3.82 3.00 23.27
N VAL A 112 -4.53 2.07 23.90
CA VAL A 112 -3.97 1.18 24.93
C VAL A 112 -3.15 0.09 24.25
N ALA A 113 -1.83 0.13 24.44
CA ALA A 113 -0.91 -0.87 23.91
C ALA A 113 -0.85 -2.11 24.84
N GLU A 114 -0.94 -1.88 26.14
CA GLU A 114 -0.92 -2.91 27.18
C GLU A 114 -1.70 -2.43 28.40
N ARG A 115 -2.47 -3.34 29.02
CA ARG A 115 -3.10 -3.10 30.33
C ARG A 115 -2.16 -3.61 31.42
N LEU A 116 -1.77 -2.76 32.36
CA LEU A 116 -0.96 -3.16 33.51
C LEU A 116 -1.83 -3.50 34.72
N ASP A 117 -2.82 -2.66 35.01
CA ASP A 117 -3.84 -2.94 36.03
C ASP A 117 -5.18 -2.22 35.71
N ALA A 118 -6.00 -1.93 36.72
CA ALA A 118 -7.28 -1.23 36.54
C ALA A 118 -7.13 0.29 36.28
N ASP A 119 -5.97 0.88 36.56
CA ASP A 119 -5.67 2.29 36.37
C ASP A 119 -4.49 2.51 35.41
N ALA A 120 -3.37 1.81 35.60
CA ALA A 120 -2.16 1.96 34.82
C ALA A 120 -2.21 1.18 33.50
N MET A 121 -1.75 1.84 32.43
CA MET A 121 -1.70 1.33 31.07
C MET A 121 -0.41 1.79 30.39
N ARG A 122 0.09 0.99 29.45
CA ARG A 122 1.04 1.46 28.43
C ARG A 122 0.24 1.90 27.22
N ILE A 123 0.52 3.10 26.72
CA ILE A 123 -0.27 3.72 25.65
C ILE A 123 0.62 4.20 24.50
N ALA A 124 0.02 4.27 23.30
CA ALA A 124 0.58 4.91 22.12
C ALA A 124 -0.23 6.19 21.82
N ASP A 125 0.45 7.34 21.76
CA ASP A 125 -0.15 8.62 21.37
C ASP A 125 0.91 9.58 20.75
N ASN A 126 0.58 10.86 20.68
CA ASN A 126 1.41 11.93 20.12
C ASN A 126 2.41 12.58 21.12
N GLN A 127 2.43 12.17 22.39
CA GLN A 127 3.18 12.83 23.46
C GLN A 127 4.63 12.35 23.55
N GLN A 128 4.92 11.10 23.19
CA GLN A 128 6.26 10.50 23.24
C GLN A 128 6.53 9.68 21.99
N ALA A 129 7.80 9.59 21.57
CA ALA A 129 8.20 8.81 20.40
C ALA A 129 7.94 7.30 20.53
N GLN A 130 7.85 6.81 21.77
CA GLN A 130 7.58 5.41 22.10
C GLN A 130 6.37 5.32 23.02
N THR A 131 5.90 4.10 23.26
CA THR A 131 4.82 3.88 24.21
C THR A 131 5.25 4.23 25.64
N HIS A 132 4.33 4.81 26.41
CA HIS A 132 4.60 5.27 27.78
C HIS A 132 3.43 5.00 28.71
N ILE A 133 3.69 5.17 30.01
CA ILE A 133 2.68 4.92 31.04
C ILE A 133 1.68 6.08 31.11
N ARG A 134 0.38 5.73 31.14
CA ARG A 134 -0.72 6.62 31.49
C ARG A 134 -1.63 5.93 32.50
N HIS A 135 -2.22 6.74 33.38
CA HIS A 135 -3.22 6.30 34.34
C HIS A 135 -4.60 6.77 33.87
N ALA A 136 -5.60 5.90 33.94
CA ALA A 136 -6.99 6.23 33.60
C ALA A 136 -7.55 7.30 34.56
N SER A 137 -7.09 7.30 35.81
CA SER A 137 -7.36 8.32 36.84
C SER A 137 -6.76 9.70 36.52
N GLY A 138 -5.93 9.81 35.48
CA GLY A 138 -5.30 11.06 35.04
C GLY A 138 -3.96 11.35 35.73
N ASN A 139 -3.77 11.00 37.01
CA ASN A 139 -2.53 11.21 37.78
C ASN A 139 -1.79 12.53 37.44
N GLY A 140 -2.47 13.67 37.62
CA GLY A 140 -1.97 15.01 37.28
C GLY A 140 -2.22 15.47 35.83
N LYS A 141 -2.79 14.62 34.99
CA LYS A 141 -3.35 14.93 33.66
C LYS A 141 -4.88 14.77 33.68
N THR A 142 -5.55 15.14 32.58
CA THR A 142 -6.99 14.91 32.41
C THR A 142 -7.32 13.42 32.53
N PRO A 143 -8.27 13.02 33.40
CA PRO A 143 -8.68 11.64 33.54
C PRO A 143 -9.39 11.13 32.27
N THR A 144 -9.33 9.83 32.09
CA THR A 144 -10.04 9.12 31.04
C THR A 144 -11.49 8.96 31.45
N GLU A 145 -12.41 9.42 30.61
CA GLU A 145 -13.84 9.34 30.90
C GLU A 145 -14.40 7.98 30.48
N TYR A 146 -13.90 7.42 29.37
CA TYR A 146 -14.29 6.12 28.85
C TYR A 146 -13.28 5.56 27.87
N PHE A 147 -13.47 4.29 27.54
CA PHE A 147 -12.75 3.60 26.49
C PHE A 147 -13.68 3.23 25.33
N LEU A 148 -13.12 3.08 24.14
CA LEU A 148 -13.79 2.60 22.95
C LEU A 148 -13.13 1.31 22.48
N ARG A 149 -13.92 0.25 22.32
CA ARG A 149 -13.45 -1.07 21.90
C ARG A 149 -14.00 -1.42 20.51
N PRO A 150 -13.17 -1.90 19.57
CA PRO A 150 -13.63 -2.40 18.28
C PRO A 150 -14.78 -3.40 18.45
N SER A 151 -15.89 -3.16 17.77
CA SER A 151 -17.11 -3.97 17.86
C SER A 151 -17.50 -4.52 16.48
N GLY A 152 -18.43 -5.47 16.48
CA GLY A 152 -19.01 -6.06 15.28
C GLY A 152 -19.46 -7.50 15.50
N PRO A 153 -20.33 -8.03 14.63
CA PRO A 153 -20.64 -9.45 14.66
C PRO A 153 -19.34 -10.26 14.45
N ASP A 154 -19.16 -11.33 15.22
CA ASP A 154 -18.21 -12.38 14.88
C ASP A 154 -18.71 -13.01 13.59
N ILE A 155 -18.23 -12.51 12.46
CA ILE A 155 -18.41 -13.22 11.20
C ILE A 155 -17.49 -14.44 11.33
N ALA A 156 -18.07 -15.56 11.74
CA ALA A 156 -17.44 -16.86 11.64
C ALA A 156 -16.84 -16.95 10.23
N ALA A 157 -15.54 -17.23 10.14
CA ALA A 157 -14.84 -17.39 8.88
C ALA A 157 -15.66 -18.33 8.00
N VAL A 158 -16.34 -17.78 7.00
CA VAL A 158 -17.05 -18.59 6.02
C VAL A 158 -15.93 -19.29 5.25
N PRO A 159 -15.83 -20.64 5.31
CA PRO A 159 -14.87 -21.33 4.47
C PRO A 159 -15.29 -21.05 3.04
N LEU A 160 -14.44 -20.36 2.28
CA LEU A 160 -14.59 -20.25 0.84
C LEU A 160 -14.47 -21.66 0.28
N THR A 161 -15.60 -22.30 0.02
CA THR A 161 -15.66 -23.52 -0.76
C THR A 161 -15.28 -23.16 -2.19
N VAL A 162 -14.04 -23.51 -2.55
CA VAL A 162 -13.52 -23.40 -3.90
C VAL A 162 -14.39 -24.27 -4.82
N SER A 163 -15.28 -23.62 -5.57
CA SER A 163 -15.98 -24.24 -6.68
C SER A 163 -15.01 -24.38 -7.83
N ALA A 164 -14.76 -25.62 -8.26
CA ALA A 164 -13.91 -25.98 -9.39
C ALA A 164 -14.60 -25.66 -10.73
N LEU A 165 -14.91 -24.38 -10.96
CA LEU A 165 -15.23 -23.88 -12.29
C LEU A 165 -13.92 -23.59 -13.03
N PRO A 166 -13.86 -23.80 -14.36
CA PRO A 166 -12.68 -23.46 -15.13
C PRO A 166 -12.37 -21.97 -14.98
N LEU A 167 -11.12 -21.69 -14.60
CA LEU A 167 -10.57 -20.34 -14.45
C LEU A 167 -10.92 -19.48 -15.66
N PRO A 168 -11.54 -18.30 -15.47
CA PRO A 168 -11.78 -17.39 -16.58
C PRO A 168 -10.46 -17.04 -17.26
N ALA A 169 -10.50 -16.91 -18.59
CA ALA A 169 -9.40 -16.34 -19.34
C ALA A 169 -9.10 -14.94 -18.77
N HIS A 170 -7.87 -14.73 -18.31
CA HIS A 170 -7.36 -13.45 -17.81
C HIS A 170 -7.81 -12.29 -18.71
N LEU A 171 -8.83 -11.56 -18.25
CA LEU A 171 -9.36 -10.36 -18.88
C LEU A 171 -8.95 -9.20 -17.98
N PRO A 172 -8.25 -8.19 -18.52
CA PRO A 172 -7.88 -7.02 -17.72
C PRO A 172 -9.15 -6.34 -17.19
N ALA A 173 -9.28 -6.16 -15.87
CA ALA A 173 -10.36 -5.37 -15.29
C ALA A 173 -10.35 -3.94 -15.86
N GLN A 174 -11.53 -3.44 -16.18
CA GLN A 174 -11.74 -2.04 -16.50
C GLN A 174 -12.18 -1.30 -15.24
N VAL A 175 -11.40 -0.31 -14.83
CA VAL A 175 -11.76 0.56 -13.70
C VAL A 175 -12.78 1.60 -14.21
N PRO A 176 -13.94 1.76 -13.56
CA PRO A 176 -14.92 2.78 -13.94
C PRO A 176 -14.31 4.19 -13.97
N ALA A 177 -14.73 5.03 -14.91
CA ALA A 177 -14.14 6.37 -15.12
C ALA A 177 -14.13 7.24 -13.85
N GLN A 178 -15.21 7.24 -13.07
CA GLN A 178 -15.28 8.00 -11.81
C GLN A 178 -14.26 7.51 -10.78
N LEU A 179 -14.07 6.19 -10.67
CA LEU A 179 -13.06 5.63 -9.78
C LEU A 179 -11.64 5.93 -10.30
N GLN A 180 -11.45 5.90 -11.62
CA GLN A 180 -10.19 6.27 -12.24
C GLN A 180 -9.80 7.71 -11.89
N GLU A 181 -10.72 8.68 -11.97
CA GLU A 181 -10.48 10.07 -11.55
C GLU A 181 -10.04 10.15 -10.08
N THR A 182 -10.77 9.50 -9.17
CA THR A 182 -10.42 9.45 -7.75
C THR A 182 -9.00 8.89 -7.52
N ILE A 183 -8.64 7.81 -8.24
CA ILE A 183 -7.31 7.20 -8.12
C ILE A 183 -6.21 8.14 -8.64
N LEU A 184 -6.47 8.81 -9.76
CA LEU A 184 -5.54 9.80 -10.32
C LEU A 184 -5.32 10.97 -9.37
N GLU A 185 -6.37 11.42 -8.66
CA GLU A 185 -6.27 12.46 -7.63
C GLU A 185 -5.48 11.99 -6.40
N ILE A 186 -5.74 10.78 -5.89
CA ILE A 186 -4.96 10.18 -4.79
C ILE A 186 -3.48 10.16 -5.16
N ALA A 187 -3.16 9.68 -6.37
CA ALA A 187 -1.78 9.59 -6.84
C ALA A 187 -1.13 10.97 -6.99
N ALA A 188 -1.82 11.93 -7.60
CA ALA A 188 -1.30 13.29 -7.85
C ALA A 188 -0.98 14.06 -6.55
N HIS A 189 -1.77 13.85 -5.49
CA HIS A 189 -1.60 14.54 -4.22
C HIS A 189 -0.70 13.78 -3.24
N SER A 190 -0.34 12.53 -3.53
CA SER A 190 0.56 11.74 -2.69
C SER A 190 1.92 12.40 -2.51
N GLU A 191 2.57 12.15 -1.38
CA GLU A 191 3.96 12.55 -1.13
C GLU A 191 4.91 11.92 -2.15
N LEU A 192 4.59 10.69 -2.59
CA LEU A 192 5.36 9.97 -3.60
C LEU A 192 5.45 10.72 -4.94
N ALA A 193 4.42 11.51 -5.30
CA ALA A 193 4.42 12.31 -6.53
C ALA A 193 5.50 13.40 -6.56
N ARG A 194 6.02 13.79 -5.40
CA ARG A 194 7.06 14.82 -5.25
C ARG A 194 8.38 14.27 -4.74
N TYR A 195 8.46 12.96 -4.53
CA TYR A 195 9.64 12.32 -3.99
C TYR A 195 10.80 12.36 -5.00
N ASP A 196 11.96 12.83 -4.56
CA ASP A 196 13.20 12.83 -5.35
C ASP A 196 13.94 11.51 -5.18
N TRP A 197 13.91 10.67 -6.21
CA TRP A 197 14.48 9.33 -6.16
C TRP A 197 16.01 9.42 -6.34
N PRO A 198 16.82 8.91 -5.40
CA PRO A 198 18.27 9.07 -5.44
C PRO A 198 18.91 8.61 -6.77
N GLY A 199 19.54 9.56 -7.47
CA GLY A 199 20.18 9.34 -8.77
C GLY A 199 19.22 9.11 -9.94
N ARG A 200 17.92 9.34 -9.75
CA ARG A 200 16.86 9.18 -10.77
C ARG A 200 15.98 10.42 -10.92
N GLY A 201 15.92 11.29 -9.91
CA GLY A 201 15.12 12.50 -9.94
C GLY A 201 13.67 12.27 -9.48
N VAL A 202 12.83 13.28 -9.62
CA VAL A 202 11.39 13.16 -9.37
C VAL A 202 10.73 12.34 -10.49
N ALA A 203 9.87 11.40 -10.09
CA ALA A 203 9.13 10.57 -11.04
C ALA A 203 8.22 11.42 -11.96
N PRO A 204 8.04 11.04 -13.24
CA PRO A 204 7.03 11.65 -14.09
C PRO A 204 5.64 11.52 -13.46
N ALA A 205 4.79 12.56 -13.58
CA ALA A 205 3.45 12.55 -13.00
C ALA A 205 2.61 11.34 -13.47
N GLY A 206 2.73 11.00 -14.75
CA GLY A 206 2.07 9.84 -15.36
C GLY A 206 2.55 8.50 -14.80
N TYR A 207 3.77 8.41 -14.30
CA TYR A 207 4.31 7.19 -13.72
C TYR A 207 3.59 6.84 -12.41
N ILE A 208 3.51 7.78 -11.46
CA ILE A 208 2.86 7.56 -10.16
C ILE A 208 1.36 7.29 -10.32
N LYS A 209 0.69 8.09 -11.17
CA LYS A 209 -0.71 7.88 -11.56
C LYS A 209 -0.95 6.52 -12.21
N GLY A 210 -0.07 6.14 -13.14
CA GLY A 210 -0.15 4.89 -13.87
C GLY A 210 0.04 3.67 -12.97
N MET A 211 1.02 3.71 -12.06
CA MET A 211 1.24 2.64 -11.07
C MET A 211 0.05 2.49 -10.12
N ALA A 212 -0.57 3.59 -9.70
CA ALA A 212 -1.78 3.57 -8.87
C ALA A 212 -2.96 2.88 -9.59
N LEU A 213 -3.21 3.21 -10.86
CA LEU A 213 -4.25 2.56 -11.66
C LEU A 213 -3.95 1.09 -11.95
N ALA A 214 -2.70 0.74 -12.22
CA ALA A 214 -2.30 -0.65 -12.43
C ALA A 214 -2.51 -1.49 -11.16
N PHE A 215 -2.19 -0.95 -9.98
CA PHE A 215 -2.52 -1.60 -8.71
C PHE A 215 -4.03 -1.74 -8.52
N ALA A 216 -4.81 -0.69 -8.77
CA ALA A 216 -6.26 -0.74 -8.64
C ALA A 216 -6.88 -1.87 -9.48
N LYS A 217 -6.40 -2.04 -10.71
CA LYS A 217 -6.79 -3.13 -11.60
C LYS A 217 -6.40 -4.49 -11.05
N ALA A 218 -5.15 -4.66 -10.62
CA ALA A 218 -4.69 -5.93 -10.06
C ALA A 218 -5.45 -6.29 -8.78
N TYR A 219 -5.78 -5.29 -7.97
CA TYR A 219 -6.57 -5.46 -6.75
C TYR A 219 -8.01 -5.87 -7.06
N HIS A 220 -8.65 -5.24 -8.04
CA HIS A 220 -9.97 -5.66 -8.53
C HIS A 220 -9.94 -7.10 -9.05
N ASN A 221 -8.97 -7.44 -9.91
CA ASN A 221 -8.78 -8.80 -10.43
C ASN A 221 -8.59 -9.83 -9.30
N TRP A 222 -7.86 -9.47 -8.25
CA TRP A 222 -7.65 -10.33 -7.09
C TRP A 222 -8.95 -10.60 -6.33
N LEU A 223 -9.82 -9.58 -6.15
CA LEU A 223 -11.14 -9.76 -5.56
C LEU A 223 -12.04 -10.70 -6.37
N GLU A 224 -11.86 -10.72 -7.69
CA GLU A 224 -12.53 -11.64 -8.62
C GLU A 224 -11.83 -13.02 -8.73
N ASN A 225 -10.83 -13.31 -7.88
CA ASN A 225 -10.07 -14.56 -7.85
C ASN A 225 -9.34 -14.89 -9.17
N ASP A 226 -8.88 -13.89 -9.91
CA ASP A 226 -8.03 -14.11 -11.07
C ASP A 226 -6.71 -14.81 -10.67
N ALA A 227 -6.36 -15.91 -11.35
CA ALA A 227 -5.20 -16.74 -10.96
C ALA A 227 -3.86 -16.00 -10.98
N THR A 228 -3.70 -15.05 -11.91
CA THR A 228 -2.47 -14.25 -12.03
C THR A 228 -2.29 -13.38 -10.79
N THR A 229 -3.34 -12.66 -10.39
CA THR A 229 -3.30 -11.75 -9.24
C THR A 229 -3.38 -12.48 -7.90
N VAL A 230 -4.05 -13.63 -7.81
CA VAL A 230 -3.95 -14.55 -6.66
C VAL A 230 -2.50 -15.01 -6.46
N ARG A 231 -1.78 -15.33 -7.55
CA ARG A 231 -0.35 -15.69 -7.44
C ARG A 231 0.51 -14.50 -7.01
N MET A 232 0.18 -13.28 -7.42
CA MET A 232 0.87 -12.07 -6.98
C MET A 232 0.63 -11.78 -5.49
N ALA A 233 -0.58 -12.04 -5.00
CA ALA A 233 -1.00 -11.77 -3.63
C ALA A 233 -0.63 -12.87 -2.62
N ALA A 234 -0.05 -13.99 -3.07
CA ALA A 234 0.28 -15.12 -2.20
C ALA A 234 1.33 -14.75 -1.15
N ALA A 235 1.25 -15.33 0.05
CA ALA A 235 2.20 -15.18 1.13
C ALA A 235 3.62 -15.58 0.71
N THR A 236 4.60 -15.02 1.40
CA THR A 236 6.00 -15.43 1.32
C THR A 236 6.25 -16.73 2.06
N HIS A 237 7.13 -17.58 1.52
CA HIS A 237 7.41 -18.92 2.06
C HIS A 237 8.91 -19.23 2.11
N GLY A 238 9.77 -18.22 2.16
CA GLY A 238 11.23 -18.37 2.25
C GLY A 238 11.91 -18.76 0.93
N ASN A 239 11.34 -18.41 -0.22
CA ASN A 239 11.90 -18.70 -1.55
C ASN A 239 12.58 -17.46 -2.16
N ASP A 240 13.57 -16.91 -1.46
CA ASP A 240 14.28 -15.70 -1.84
C ASP A 240 15.11 -15.83 -3.14
N ASP A 241 15.31 -17.07 -3.60
CA ASP A 241 15.94 -17.39 -4.88
C ASP A 241 15.10 -16.94 -6.08
N ASN A 242 13.77 -17.01 -5.97
CA ASN A 242 12.85 -16.71 -7.07
C ASN A 242 11.92 -15.53 -6.78
N ASP A 243 11.58 -15.33 -5.51
CA ASP A 243 10.56 -14.40 -5.06
C ASP A 243 11.20 -13.13 -4.49
N ALA A 244 10.84 -11.99 -5.06
CA ALA A 244 11.36 -10.70 -4.68
C ALA A 244 10.88 -10.26 -3.28
N LEU A 245 9.68 -10.67 -2.83
CA LEU A 245 9.21 -10.28 -1.49
C LEU A 245 9.97 -11.06 -0.41
N ASP A 246 10.26 -12.34 -0.64
CA ASP A 246 11.15 -13.12 0.24
C ASP A 246 12.57 -12.50 0.25
N TRP A 247 13.10 -12.15 -0.93
CA TRP A 247 14.41 -11.52 -1.05
C TRP A 247 14.51 -10.17 -0.33
N TYR A 248 13.42 -9.38 -0.32
CA TYR A 248 13.32 -8.08 0.35
C TYR A 248 12.74 -8.15 1.77
N ALA A 249 12.50 -9.34 2.34
CA ALA A 249 11.74 -9.51 3.58
C ALA A 249 12.20 -8.59 4.73
N GLY A 250 13.51 -8.42 4.93
CA GLY A 250 14.05 -7.53 5.96
C GLY A 250 13.74 -6.05 5.74
N GLN A 251 13.72 -5.57 4.49
CA GLN A 251 13.39 -4.17 4.18
C GLN A 251 11.88 -3.91 4.32
N PHE A 252 11.04 -4.86 3.90
CA PHE A 252 9.60 -4.80 4.15
C PHE A 252 9.29 -4.79 5.65
N ALA A 253 9.91 -5.70 6.41
CA ALA A 253 9.74 -5.76 7.87
C ALA A 253 10.16 -4.46 8.56
N ALA A 254 11.26 -3.83 8.14
CA ALA A 254 11.71 -2.55 8.66
C ALA A 254 10.70 -1.42 8.44
N LEU A 255 9.88 -1.51 7.39
CA LEU A 255 8.80 -0.57 7.08
C LEU A 255 7.44 -1.02 7.66
N GLY A 256 7.40 -2.09 8.44
CA GLY A 256 6.17 -2.65 9.00
C GLY A 256 5.24 -3.28 7.96
N MET A 257 5.76 -3.64 6.78
CA MET A 257 5.03 -4.33 5.71
C MET A 257 5.23 -5.84 5.86
N GLN A 258 4.19 -6.56 6.31
CA GLN A 258 4.25 -8.01 6.49
C GLN A 258 3.66 -8.71 5.25
N ASN A 259 4.35 -9.77 4.78
CA ASN A 259 3.97 -10.52 3.58
C ASN A 259 3.73 -12.01 3.87
N ASP A 260 3.53 -12.37 5.14
CA ASP A 260 3.37 -13.75 5.62
C ASP A 260 1.95 -14.31 5.45
N LYS A 261 1.05 -13.54 4.82
CA LYS A 261 -0.34 -13.91 4.56
C LYS A 261 -0.71 -13.63 3.11
N ASP A 262 -1.60 -14.47 2.58
CA ASP A 262 -2.21 -14.22 1.29
C ASP A 262 -3.08 -12.95 1.38
N GLY A 263 -3.03 -12.13 0.33
CA GLY A 263 -4.09 -11.17 0.03
C GLY A 263 -3.63 -9.74 -0.22
N ALA A 264 -4.53 -8.81 0.09
CA ALA A 264 -4.48 -7.41 -0.33
C ALA A 264 -3.17 -6.71 0.06
N ASP A 265 -2.68 -6.91 1.29
CA ASP A 265 -1.45 -6.29 1.77
C ASP A 265 -0.24 -6.81 1.00
N THR A 266 -0.11 -8.13 0.81
CA THR A 266 1.00 -8.72 0.06
C THR A 266 1.01 -8.27 -1.40
N LEU A 267 -0.17 -8.17 -2.03
CA LEU A 267 -0.30 -7.60 -3.37
C LEU A 267 0.13 -6.13 -3.41
N ARG A 268 -0.29 -5.34 -2.43
CA ARG A 268 0.05 -3.91 -2.32
C ARG A 268 1.55 -3.70 -2.13
N HIS A 269 2.17 -4.45 -1.21
CA HIS A 269 3.60 -4.42 -0.97
C HIS A 269 4.42 -4.83 -2.22
N LEU A 270 3.92 -5.77 -3.03
CA LEU A 270 4.52 -6.07 -4.34
C LEU A 270 4.54 -4.84 -5.25
N TYR A 271 3.45 -4.07 -5.30
CA TYR A 271 3.39 -2.84 -6.09
C TYR A 271 4.25 -1.70 -5.52
N VAL A 272 4.50 -1.69 -4.21
CA VAL A 272 5.52 -0.79 -3.60
C VAL A 272 6.89 -1.08 -4.18
N LEU A 273 7.32 -2.35 -4.15
CA LEU A 273 8.61 -2.75 -4.74
C LEU A 273 8.68 -2.50 -6.24
N LEU A 274 7.60 -2.80 -6.95
CA LEU A 274 7.52 -2.59 -8.38
C LEU A 274 7.64 -1.11 -8.76
N THR A 275 7.10 -0.20 -7.94
CA THR A 275 7.25 1.25 -8.14
C THR A 275 8.71 1.68 -7.97
N GLY A 276 9.42 1.15 -6.97
CA GLY A 276 10.86 1.37 -6.85
C GLY A 276 11.65 0.81 -8.02
N LEU A 277 11.26 -0.36 -8.54
CA LEU A 277 11.91 -0.99 -9.69
C LEU A 277 11.78 -0.13 -10.95
N GLY A 278 10.59 0.35 -11.30
CA GLY A 278 10.42 1.15 -12.52
C GLY A 278 11.21 2.46 -12.48
N MET A 279 11.36 3.08 -11.30
CA MET A 279 12.27 4.22 -11.13
C MET A 279 13.74 3.84 -11.32
N ARG A 280 14.15 2.66 -10.86
CA ARG A 280 15.54 2.20 -11.06
C ARG A 280 15.84 1.78 -12.49
N GLU A 281 14.90 1.17 -13.20
CA GLU A 281 15.12 0.67 -14.57
C GLU A 281 15.02 1.77 -15.62
N SER A 282 14.03 2.66 -15.49
CA SER A 282 13.71 3.61 -16.56
C SER A 282 13.44 5.04 -16.08
N SER A 283 13.64 5.33 -14.78
CA SER A 283 13.19 6.59 -14.16
C SER A 283 11.70 6.85 -14.40
N GLY A 284 10.89 5.78 -14.46
CA GLY A 284 9.46 5.84 -14.70
C GLY A 284 9.05 6.09 -16.16
N ARG A 285 9.99 6.01 -17.12
CA ARG A 285 9.71 6.21 -18.55
C ARG A 285 9.18 4.92 -19.18
N TYR A 286 7.93 4.94 -19.63
CA TYR A 286 7.27 3.77 -20.21
C TYR A 286 7.90 3.30 -21.55
N CYS A 287 8.54 4.21 -22.27
CA CYS A 287 9.03 4.00 -23.63
C CYS A 287 10.52 3.72 -23.73
N GLU A 288 11.20 3.42 -22.62
CA GLU A 288 12.65 3.22 -22.62
C GLU A 288 13.06 2.12 -23.60
N GLY A 289 14.10 2.43 -24.40
CA GLY A 289 14.65 1.51 -25.39
C GLY A 289 15.47 0.41 -24.74
N ARG A 290 16.24 -0.30 -25.56
CA ARG A 290 17.20 -1.29 -25.07
C ARG A 290 18.27 -0.62 -24.22
N ASP A 291 18.64 -1.25 -23.11
CA ASP A 291 19.87 -0.93 -22.39
C ASP A 291 21.08 -0.97 -23.36
N LYS A 292 21.72 0.18 -23.54
CA LYS A 292 22.84 0.35 -24.47
C LYS A 292 24.13 -0.25 -23.93
N ASP A 293 24.24 -0.39 -22.62
CA ASP A 293 25.41 -0.97 -21.95
C ASP A 293 25.34 -2.50 -21.93
N ALA A 294 24.15 -3.08 -22.09
CA ALA A 294 23.97 -4.50 -22.33
C ALA A 294 24.37 -4.90 -23.76
N HIS A 295 24.73 -6.16 -23.98
CA HIS A 295 25.02 -6.72 -25.32
C HIS A 295 23.86 -7.52 -25.91
N ASN A 296 22.70 -7.53 -25.24
CA ASN A 296 21.52 -8.28 -25.65
C ASN A 296 20.75 -7.55 -26.77
N THR A 297 21.14 -7.79 -28.02
CA THR A 297 20.51 -7.14 -29.20
C THR A 297 19.58 -8.05 -29.99
N ALA A 298 19.41 -9.30 -29.59
CA ALA A 298 18.51 -10.23 -30.25
C ALA A 298 17.06 -9.94 -29.82
N ALA A 299 16.08 -10.21 -30.70
CA ALA A 299 14.69 -9.85 -30.45
C ALA A 299 14.09 -10.47 -29.18
N ASN A 300 14.58 -11.65 -28.75
CA ASN A 300 14.12 -12.32 -27.54
C ASN A 300 14.86 -11.89 -26.26
N THR A 301 16.07 -11.32 -26.38
CA THR A 301 16.91 -10.92 -25.25
C THR A 301 16.96 -9.41 -25.05
N ALA A 302 16.63 -8.62 -26.07
CA ALA A 302 16.57 -7.17 -25.98
C ALA A 302 15.50 -6.76 -24.98
N GLU A 303 15.94 -5.97 -24.00
CA GLU A 303 15.08 -5.42 -22.97
C GLU A 303 14.34 -4.19 -23.50
N ALA A 304 13.14 -3.95 -22.98
CA ALA A 304 12.30 -2.85 -23.42
C ALA A 304 11.32 -2.38 -22.35
N GLY A 305 10.98 -1.10 -22.44
CA GLY A 305 9.89 -0.47 -21.71
C GLY A 305 10.22 -0.22 -20.24
N LEU A 306 9.14 -0.01 -19.48
CA LEU A 306 9.16 0.54 -18.12
C LEU A 306 10.08 -0.22 -17.12
N PHE A 307 10.15 -1.54 -17.26
CA PHE A 307 10.91 -2.43 -16.35
C PHE A 307 12.05 -3.17 -17.05
N GLN A 308 12.47 -2.69 -18.24
CA GLN A 308 13.56 -3.29 -19.02
C GLN A 308 13.48 -4.83 -19.06
N SER A 309 12.29 -5.36 -19.36
CA SER A 309 12.06 -6.81 -19.44
C SER A 309 12.29 -7.32 -20.86
N SER A 310 12.56 -8.62 -21.01
CA SER A 310 12.74 -9.26 -22.33
C SER A 310 11.79 -10.45 -22.53
N TYR A 311 11.57 -10.83 -23.79
CA TYR A 311 10.64 -11.90 -24.18
C TYR A 311 10.99 -13.28 -23.57
N ASN A 312 12.24 -13.50 -23.20
CA ASN A 312 12.67 -14.72 -22.49
C ASN A 312 11.91 -14.98 -21.18
N LEU A 313 11.28 -13.94 -20.61
CA LEU A 313 10.39 -14.08 -19.46
C LEU A 313 9.12 -14.87 -19.79
N ILE A 314 8.56 -14.70 -20.99
CA ILE A 314 7.27 -15.27 -21.38
C ILE A 314 7.27 -16.80 -21.29
N GLY A 315 8.36 -17.45 -21.69
CA GLY A 315 8.50 -18.91 -21.65
C GLY A 315 8.71 -19.51 -20.25
N LYS A 316 8.72 -18.69 -19.18
CA LYS A 316 9.01 -19.18 -17.81
C LYS A 316 7.77 -19.63 -17.04
N SER A 317 6.57 -19.28 -17.49
CA SER A 317 5.31 -19.66 -16.85
C SER A 317 4.14 -19.56 -17.84
N ALA A 318 3.17 -20.47 -17.74
CA ALA A 318 1.93 -20.40 -18.51
C ALA A 318 1.15 -19.10 -18.25
N LEU A 319 1.18 -18.58 -17.01
CA LEU A 319 0.55 -17.31 -16.65
C LEU A 319 1.20 -16.12 -17.39
N MET A 320 2.53 -16.13 -17.56
CA MET A 320 3.22 -15.06 -18.30
C MET A 320 2.87 -15.10 -19.79
N GLN A 321 2.75 -16.29 -20.37
CA GLN A 321 2.25 -16.46 -21.73
C GLN A 321 0.80 -15.99 -21.88
N GLN A 322 -0.03 -16.25 -20.87
CA GLN A 322 -1.41 -15.79 -20.85
C GLN A 322 -1.51 -14.26 -20.80
N ILE A 323 -0.73 -13.59 -19.94
CA ILE A 323 -0.62 -12.12 -19.89
C ILE A 323 -0.19 -11.57 -21.25
N PHE A 324 0.87 -12.13 -21.86
CA PHE A 324 1.32 -11.66 -23.18
C PHE A 324 0.25 -11.78 -24.27
N THR A 325 -0.52 -12.86 -24.21
CA THR A 325 -1.59 -13.10 -25.18
C THR A 325 -2.80 -12.18 -24.94
N SER A 326 -3.19 -11.95 -23.68
CA SER A 326 -4.38 -11.15 -23.33
C SER A 326 -4.22 -9.66 -23.68
N TYR A 327 -2.99 -9.15 -23.62
CA TYR A 327 -2.69 -7.75 -23.95
C TYR A 327 -2.30 -7.52 -25.41
N ALA A 328 -2.32 -8.54 -26.28
CA ALA A 328 -1.91 -8.39 -27.67
C ALA A 328 -2.71 -7.27 -28.38
N GLY A 329 -1.99 -6.25 -28.87
CA GLY A 329 -2.59 -5.08 -29.54
C GLY A 329 -3.22 -4.04 -28.61
N SER A 330 -3.14 -4.22 -27.29
CA SER A 330 -3.60 -3.25 -26.31
C SER A 330 -2.65 -2.05 -26.20
N THR A 331 -3.20 -0.90 -25.81
CA THR A 331 -2.45 0.31 -25.45
C THR A 331 -2.84 0.82 -24.06
N GLU A 332 -3.28 -0.10 -23.19
CA GLU A 332 -3.92 0.26 -21.95
C GLU A 332 -2.98 0.98 -20.98
N LEU A 333 -3.51 2.01 -20.32
CA LEU A 333 -2.80 2.99 -19.47
C LEU A 333 -1.75 3.85 -20.19
N LEU A 334 -1.57 3.72 -21.52
CA LEU A 334 -0.57 4.50 -22.27
C LEU A 334 -0.74 6.01 -22.07
N SER A 335 -1.96 6.52 -22.22
CA SER A 335 -2.25 7.96 -22.08
C SER A 335 -1.92 8.51 -20.70
N VAL A 336 -2.02 7.68 -19.65
CA VAL A 336 -1.68 8.07 -18.28
C VAL A 336 -0.17 8.13 -18.12
N PHE A 337 0.55 7.08 -18.49
CA PHE A 337 2.01 7.03 -18.38
C PHE A 337 2.76 8.03 -19.28
N GLN A 338 2.09 8.57 -20.30
CA GLN A 338 2.62 9.63 -21.15
C GLN A 338 2.74 10.99 -20.44
N GLU A 339 1.97 11.21 -19.36
CA GLU A 339 1.98 12.48 -18.67
C GLU A 339 3.36 12.78 -18.06
N GLY A 340 3.99 13.86 -18.54
CA GLY A 340 5.33 14.26 -18.10
C GLY A 340 6.48 13.47 -18.74
N VAL A 341 6.22 12.64 -19.75
CA VAL A 341 7.25 11.85 -20.45
C VAL A 341 7.37 12.29 -21.90
N HIS A 342 8.59 12.56 -22.35
CA HIS A 342 8.92 12.73 -23.76
C HIS A 342 9.79 11.55 -24.23
N CYS A 343 9.28 10.82 -25.22
CA CYS A 343 9.96 9.67 -25.82
C CYS A 343 10.69 10.09 -27.08
N LYS A 344 12.00 9.82 -27.15
CA LYS A 344 12.78 10.06 -28.36
C LYS A 344 12.54 8.92 -29.35
N PRO A 345 12.67 9.15 -30.67
CA PRO A 345 12.54 8.08 -31.67
C PRO A 345 13.42 6.86 -31.37
N ALA A 346 14.64 7.09 -30.89
CA ALA A 346 15.58 6.04 -30.51
C ALA A 346 15.09 5.17 -29.33
N ASP A 347 14.29 5.72 -28.43
CA ASP A 347 13.74 4.98 -27.29
C ASP A 347 12.68 3.95 -27.78
N LEU A 348 12.02 4.25 -28.90
CA LEU A 348 10.98 3.41 -29.50
C LEU A 348 11.53 2.31 -30.43
N GLU A 349 12.84 2.29 -30.69
CA GLU A 349 13.47 1.29 -31.56
C GLU A 349 13.34 -0.13 -30.99
N ASN A 350 12.99 -1.09 -31.84
CA ASN A 350 12.95 -2.51 -31.48
C ASN A 350 14.09 -3.23 -32.21
N HIS A 351 14.67 -4.24 -31.57
CA HIS A 351 15.86 -4.92 -32.07
C HIS A 351 15.59 -6.38 -32.44
N GLY A 352 16.33 -6.89 -33.41
CA GLY A 352 16.22 -8.25 -33.94
C GLY A 352 15.11 -8.41 -35.01
N SER A 353 14.91 -9.65 -35.47
CA SER A 353 13.96 -9.99 -36.55
C SER A 353 12.89 -11.02 -36.16
N GLU A 354 13.02 -11.67 -35.00
CA GLU A 354 12.05 -12.66 -34.50
C GLU A 354 10.73 -11.98 -34.13
N LYS A 355 9.63 -12.42 -34.76
CA LYS A 355 8.31 -11.79 -34.68
C LYS A 355 7.81 -11.60 -33.24
N ASN A 356 7.90 -12.64 -32.41
CA ASN A 356 7.35 -12.59 -31.05
C ASN A 356 8.18 -11.70 -30.12
N GLY A 357 9.50 -11.70 -30.30
CA GLY A 357 10.39 -10.81 -29.54
C GLY A 357 10.17 -9.34 -29.89
N LEU A 358 9.97 -9.03 -31.18
CA LEU A 358 9.60 -7.68 -31.63
C LEU A 358 8.22 -7.26 -31.09
N ALA A 359 7.23 -8.16 -31.16
CA ALA A 359 5.89 -7.88 -30.64
C ALA A 359 5.91 -7.63 -29.13
N PHE A 360 6.76 -8.37 -28.38
CA PHE A 360 6.97 -8.13 -26.95
C PHE A 360 7.58 -6.75 -26.68
N GLN A 361 8.66 -6.39 -27.38
CA GLN A 361 9.29 -5.09 -27.20
C GLN A 361 8.32 -3.94 -27.51
N GLN A 362 7.54 -4.07 -28.59
CA GLN A 362 6.48 -3.12 -28.94
C GLN A 362 5.44 -3.01 -27.84
N LEU A 363 4.90 -4.14 -27.39
CA LEU A 363 3.86 -4.17 -26.37
C LEU A 363 4.34 -3.59 -25.03
N SER A 364 5.57 -3.91 -24.61
CA SER A 364 6.19 -3.34 -23.40
C SER A 364 6.31 -1.82 -23.42
N LYS A 365 6.37 -1.21 -24.62
CA LYS A 365 6.45 0.25 -24.80
C LYS A 365 5.11 0.89 -25.14
N SER A 366 4.15 0.15 -25.69
CA SER A 366 2.85 0.69 -26.09
C SER A 366 1.74 0.41 -25.08
N CYS A 367 1.94 -0.52 -24.15
CA CYS A 367 0.95 -0.94 -23.15
C CYS A 367 1.60 -1.02 -21.75
N PRO A 368 1.65 0.09 -21.00
CA PRO A 368 2.17 0.08 -19.63
C PRO A 368 1.45 -0.91 -18.71
N ALA A 369 0.14 -1.13 -18.87
CA ALA A 369 -0.60 -2.12 -18.09
C ALA A 369 0.01 -3.54 -18.22
N PHE A 370 0.34 -3.95 -19.45
CA PHE A 370 1.03 -5.21 -19.72
C PHE A 370 2.40 -5.25 -19.04
N ALA A 371 3.20 -4.20 -19.18
CA ALA A 371 4.55 -4.15 -18.62
C ALA A 371 4.52 -4.27 -17.09
N VAL A 372 3.59 -3.57 -16.42
CA VAL A 372 3.40 -3.60 -14.97
C VAL A 372 2.97 -4.99 -14.51
N GLU A 373 1.94 -5.56 -15.12
CA GLU A 373 1.39 -6.84 -14.70
C GLU A 373 2.38 -8.00 -14.92
N LEU A 374 3.09 -8.00 -16.05
CA LEU A 374 4.12 -8.99 -16.32
C LEU A 374 5.28 -8.88 -15.31
N ALA A 375 5.75 -7.67 -15.02
CA ALA A 375 6.83 -7.45 -14.08
C ALA A 375 6.41 -7.81 -12.64
N ALA A 376 5.19 -7.49 -12.22
CA ALA A 376 4.64 -7.90 -10.92
C ALA A 376 4.69 -9.43 -10.76
N LEU A 377 4.19 -10.19 -11.75
CA LEU A 377 4.24 -11.65 -11.71
C LEU A 377 5.70 -12.16 -11.76
N GLY A 378 6.52 -11.53 -12.58
CA GLY A 378 7.93 -11.89 -12.71
C GLY A 378 8.74 -11.66 -11.45
N LEU A 379 8.46 -10.63 -10.67
CA LEU A 379 9.08 -10.43 -9.35
C LEU A 379 8.76 -11.59 -8.39
N ARG A 380 7.59 -12.21 -8.49
CA ARG A 380 7.20 -13.35 -7.66
C ARG A 380 7.79 -14.69 -8.15
N LEU A 381 8.07 -14.82 -9.44
CA LEU A 381 8.47 -16.09 -10.04
C LEU A 381 9.94 -16.17 -10.44
N ARG A 382 10.57 -15.03 -10.78
CA ARG A 382 11.87 -14.91 -11.44
C ARG A 382 12.58 -13.59 -11.11
N ARG A 383 12.63 -13.21 -9.82
CA ARG A 383 13.27 -11.96 -9.35
C ARG A 383 14.69 -11.72 -9.87
N ARG A 384 15.44 -12.80 -10.14
CA ARG A 384 16.83 -12.76 -10.61
C ARG A 384 17.05 -12.09 -11.96
N LEU A 385 16.00 -11.81 -12.71
CA LEU A 385 16.10 -11.13 -14.00
C LEU A 385 16.46 -9.65 -13.87
N TRP A 386 16.12 -9.01 -12.75
CA TRP A 386 16.36 -7.59 -12.56
C TRP A 386 17.60 -7.34 -11.70
N GLY A 387 18.63 -6.73 -12.29
CA GLY A 387 19.82 -6.29 -11.59
C GLY A 387 19.52 -5.43 -10.35
N PRO A 388 18.65 -4.40 -10.45
CA PRO A 388 18.25 -3.59 -9.31
C PRO A 388 17.62 -4.36 -8.16
N ILE A 389 16.85 -5.42 -8.44
CA ILE A 389 16.26 -6.29 -7.43
C ILE A 389 17.36 -7.12 -6.76
N ASN A 390 18.25 -7.72 -7.54
CA ASN A 390 19.35 -8.52 -7.03
C ASN A 390 20.29 -7.71 -6.14
N GLY A 391 20.62 -6.48 -6.55
CA GLY A 391 21.46 -5.56 -5.80
C GLY A 391 20.74 -4.81 -4.67
N LYS A 392 19.44 -5.09 -4.45
CA LYS A 392 18.60 -4.38 -3.47
C LYS A 392 18.60 -2.85 -3.60
N THR A 393 18.64 -2.36 -4.85
CA THR A 393 18.68 -0.92 -5.15
C THR A 393 17.31 -0.35 -5.55
N ALA A 394 16.30 -1.19 -5.76
CA ALA A 394 14.92 -0.73 -5.87
C ALA A 394 14.43 -0.31 -4.48
N GLU A 395 13.96 0.93 -4.36
CA GLU A 395 13.61 1.50 -3.07
C GLU A 395 12.17 1.15 -2.68
N LEU A 396 11.98 0.73 -1.44
CA LEU A 396 10.67 0.59 -0.81
C LEU A 396 10.32 1.89 -0.09
N ARG A 397 9.15 2.45 -0.40
CA ARG A 397 8.65 3.69 0.20
C ARG A 397 7.35 3.46 0.94
N PHE A 398 7.29 3.91 2.18
CA PHE A 398 6.06 3.89 2.98
C PHE A 398 4.98 4.81 2.39
N GLU A 399 5.39 5.91 1.75
CA GLU A 399 4.50 6.85 1.07
C GLU A 399 3.82 6.19 -0.14
N CYS A 400 4.51 5.26 -0.81
CA CYS A 400 3.92 4.46 -1.87
C CYS A 400 2.87 3.50 -1.32
N ASP A 401 3.21 2.80 -0.25
CA ASP A 401 2.30 1.88 0.43
C ASP A 401 1.01 2.57 0.88
N TRP A 402 1.14 3.80 1.35
CA TRP A 402 0.02 4.66 1.75
C TRP A 402 -0.88 5.08 0.60
N MET A 403 -0.27 5.58 -0.48
CA MET A 403 -1.01 5.94 -1.68
C MET A 403 -1.80 4.73 -2.19
N LEU A 404 -1.17 3.56 -2.26
CA LEU A 404 -1.83 2.34 -2.71
C LEU A 404 -2.90 1.85 -1.73
N LEU A 405 -2.75 2.07 -0.42
CA LEU A 405 -3.79 1.76 0.55
C LEU A 405 -5.04 2.63 0.32
N GLN A 406 -4.87 3.93 0.06
CA GLN A 406 -5.99 4.81 -0.30
C GLN A 406 -6.69 4.36 -1.59
N VAL A 407 -5.91 3.95 -2.60
CA VAL A 407 -6.43 3.35 -3.84
C VAL A 407 -7.22 2.08 -3.54
N GLN A 408 -6.69 1.19 -2.70
CA GLN A 408 -7.36 -0.04 -2.27
C GLN A 408 -8.72 0.27 -1.64
N HIS A 409 -8.79 1.28 -0.76
CA HIS A 409 -10.04 1.73 -0.15
C HIS A 409 -11.03 2.25 -1.19
N ALA A 410 -10.58 3.07 -2.14
CA ALA A 410 -11.45 3.58 -3.21
C ALA A 410 -12.04 2.46 -4.07
N VAL A 411 -11.24 1.44 -4.43
CA VAL A 411 -11.71 0.25 -5.17
C VAL A 411 -12.72 -0.55 -4.33
N LYS A 412 -12.44 -0.81 -3.05
CA LYS A 412 -13.38 -1.52 -2.16
C LYS A 412 -14.73 -0.81 -2.06
N GLN A 413 -14.71 0.52 -1.96
CA GLN A 413 -15.92 1.33 -1.84
C GLN A 413 -16.77 1.34 -3.11
N SER A 414 -16.14 1.29 -4.29
CA SER A 414 -16.90 1.26 -5.55
C SER A 414 -17.60 -0.07 -5.84
N MET A 415 -17.24 -1.14 -5.12
CA MET A 415 -17.81 -2.48 -5.29
C MET A 415 -18.95 -2.78 -4.29
N GLN A 416 -19.21 -1.87 -3.35
CA GLN A 416 -20.33 -1.94 -2.40
C GLN A 416 -21.50 -1.11 -2.93
#